data_AF-A0A933I9X5-F1
#
_entry.id   AF-A0A933I9X5-F1
#
_cell.length_a   1.000
_cell.length_b   1.000
_cell.length_c   1.000
_cell.angle_alpha   90.00
_cell.angle_beta   90.00
_cell.angle_gamma   90.00
#
_symmetry.space_group_name_H-M   'P 1'
#
loop_
_entity.id
_entity.type
_entity.pdbx_description
1 polymer ?
#
loop_
_entity_poly.entity_id
_entity_poly.type
_entity_poly.pdbx_seq_one_letter_code
_entity_poly.pdbx_strand_id
1 'polypeptide(L)'
;MKRKIFLFLSLGLTASVALATQFPLIGGPGLVHLQSAKAGPGFGYRSLAAVSSYSNQTFYGLQGTDDAFTDLWSHNSISYSPLPGLAVISQGLAHAEQWNIKNPMPDSFTADKSLGCPGDALLALKYQWGLRDGRWDLGLMPVVTIPMNRAKYQDSPSQSGQLDFGGKLLSDFNVSELTVLVNAGFLTRGEERPQLPLGLGLEYGFGQKFSAFLEASAELRLGAQKDSLTDNQILRGRGADRNEIRLTPGLRFAPASFLGLNLGCDIGLSQAAAPWQLILGFDFPAAAGRAPVAPLWGAVAGIINDNSTRAAIKGVISFPDQNLPAVTSDASGNYRLKLKPGRYKVQVTADGYRTITRELEVKAGQDAGWELGLNKKLGQLTLTVTDASGKRPLQAWLNFGAAGQQSYRTDPTTGQYLARLVPGNYTLTVGAPGYISQNVALTVKDKDHLQQNVSLQPLVQAAVPPQPAAPSVAPIPIKPKPVAAKPPAAARPARPATPAAPRMSAEEVTALYKKGVQQFMNEEYSAAEKTFKQVLEADPGHAKAKEYLGKTRDRLKKSKG
;
A
#
# COMPACT_ATOMS: atom_id res chain seq x y z
N MET A 1 -45.24 -11.11 -6.43
CA MET A 1 -44.01 -11.68 -5.83
C MET A 1 -42.72 -11.09 -6.43
N LYS A 2 -42.56 -11.01 -7.75
CA LYS A 2 -41.35 -10.49 -8.43
C LYS A 2 -40.99 -9.01 -8.15
N ARG A 3 -41.98 -8.14 -7.90
CA ARG A 3 -41.75 -6.71 -7.57
C ARG A 3 -41.22 -6.45 -6.15
N LYS A 4 -41.48 -7.34 -5.18
CA LYS A 4 -40.95 -7.20 -3.82
C LYS A 4 -39.48 -7.65 -3.71
N ILE A 5 -39.06 -8.62 -4.54
CA ILE A 5 -37.67 -9.08 -4.66
C ILE A 5 -36.80 -7.99 -5.29
N PHE A 6 -37.32 -7.24 -6.26
CA PHE A 6 -36.61 -6.12 -6.87
C PHE A 6 -36.40 -4.93 -5.94
N LEU A 7 -37.32 -4.68 -4.98
CA LEU A 7 -37.19 -3.58 -4.03
C LEU A 7 -36.11 -3.84 -2.97
N PHE A 8 -35.92 -5.10 -2.58
CA PHE A 8 -34.80 -5.53 -1.72
C PHE A 8 -33.45 -5.49 -2.46
N LEU A 9 -33.45 -5.80 -3.77
CA LEU A 9 -32.24 -5.70 -4.59
C LEU A 9 -31.86 -4.25 -4.93
N SER A 10 -32.84 -3.35 -5.08
CA SER A 10 -32.58 -1.94 -5.40
C SER A 10 -32.12 -1.11 -4.20
N LEU A 11 -32.49 -1.48 -2.96
CA LEU A 11 -31.89 -0.86 -1.77
C LEU A 11 -30.42 -1.27 -1.55
N GLY A 12 -29.98 -2.38 -2.16
CA GLY A 12 -28.59 -2.85 -2.06
C GLY A 12 -27.62 -2.14 -3.01
N LEU A 13 -28.09 -1.40 -4.03
CA LEU A 13 -27.24 -0.85 -5.08
C LEU A 13 -26.94 0.66 -4.98
N THR A 14 -27.55 1.39 -4.04
CA THR A 14 -27.29 2.84 -3.85
C THR A 14 -26.34 3.18 -2.70
N ALA A 15 -25.71 2.19 -2.04
CA ALA A 15 -24.65 2.44 -1.06
C ALA A 15 -23.27 2.52 -1.73
N SER A 16 -23.10 3.46 -2.67
CA SER A 16 -21.78 3.82 -3.18
C SER A 16 -21.24 5.00 -2.39
N VAL A 17 -20.02 4.81 -1.87
CA VAL A 17 -19.06 5.82 -1.39
C VAL A 17 -19.20 6.24 0.08
N ALA A 18 -18.10 6.00 0.81
CA ALA A 18 -17.78 6.44 2.15
C ALA A 18 -18.67 5.87 3.26
N LEU A 19 -18.16 4.85 3.94
CA LEU A 19 -17.97 4.82 5.40
C LEU A 19 -17.47 3.40 5.72
N ALA A 20 -16.21 3.30 6.13
CA ALA A 20 -15.58 2.03 6.49
C ALA A 20 -16.34 1.41 7.66
N THR A 21 -17.10 0.37 7.36
CA THR A 21 -17.84 -0.34 8.37
C THR A 21 -16.91 -1.26 9.12
N GLN A 22 -16.68 -0.98 10.40
CA GLN A 22 -16.02 -1.91 11.30
C GLN A 22 -17.12 -2.51 12.16
N PHE A 23 -17.50 -3.74 11.87
CA PHE A 23 -18.52 -4.45 12.64
C PHE A 23 -17.90 -5.47 13.59
N PRO A 24 -18.70 -6.24 14.31
CA PRO A 24 -18.20 -7.30 15.18
C PRO A 24 -18.03 -8.72 14.57
N LEU A 25 -16.79 -9.22 14.62
CA LEU A 25 -16.23 -10.56 15.02
C LEU A 25 -16.29 -11.85 14.22
N ILE A 26 -15.30 -12.68 14.55
CA ILE A 26 -15.25 -14.15 14.71
C ILE A 26 -16.61 -14.85 14.97
N GLY A 27 -16.79 -16.02 14.35
CA GLY A 27 -18.03 -16.78 14.35
C GLY A 27 -18.14 -17.84 15.45
N GLY A 28 -19.39 -18.07 15.88
CA GLY A 28 -19.84 -19.24 16.61
C GLY A 28 -21.31 -19.11 17.07
N PRO A 29 -22.01 -20.21 17.37
CA PRO A 29 -23.43 -20.24 17.69
C PRO A 29 -23.79 -19.74 19.10
N GLY A 30 -24.59 -18.67 19.20
CA GLY A 30 -25.41 -18.35 20.38
C GLY A 30 -25.24 -16.92 20.89
N LEU A 31 -25.85 -16.66 22.05
CA LEU A 31 -25.70 -15.44 22.85
C LEU A 31 -24.29 -15.29 23.47
N VAL A 32 -23.41 -16.27 23.26
CA VAL A 32 -22.17 -16.50 24.03
C VAL A 32 -20.92 -16.00 23.34
N HIS A 33 -20.88 -16.11 22.01
CA HIS A 33 -19.64 -15.84 21.27
C HIS A 33 -19.23 -14.38 21.33
N LEU A 34 -17.92 -14.18 21.12
CA LEU A 34 -17.23 -12.92 21.28
C LEU A 34 -17.92 -11.81 20.47
N GLN A 35 -17.80 -10.58 20.95
CA GLN A 35 -18.37 -9.25 20.64
C GLN A 35 -17.39 -8.08 20.36
N SER A 36 -17.17 -7.59 19.14
CA SER A 36 -16.49 -6.32 18.94
C SER A 36 -17.36 -5.22 19.52
N ALA A 37 -16.68 -4.33 20.22
CA ALA A 37 -17.24 -3.08 20.71
C ALA A 37 -17.69 -2.16 19.57
N LYS A 38 -17.14 -2.32 18.36
CA LYS A 38 -17.35 -1.38 17.25
C LYS A 38 -18.77 -1.45 16.70
N ALA A 39 -19.39 -0.27 16.57
CA ALA A 39 -20.65 -0.02 15.91
C ALA A 39 -20.38 0.75 14.60
N GLY A 40 -19.97 0.01 13.57
CA GLY A 40 -19.73 0.55 12.23
C GLY A 40 -20.99 1.17 11.63
N PRO A 41 -20.88 2.24 10.83
CA PRO A 41 -22.03 2.97 10.30
C PRO A 41 -22.85 2.15 9.29
N GLY A 42 -24.15 2.44 9.20
CA GLY A 42 -25.02 1.84 8.18
C GLY A 42 -25.55 0.46 8.52
N PHE A 43 -25.89 -0.32 7.49
CA PHE A 43 -26.54 -1.62 7.61
C PHE A 43 -25.52 -2.76 7.58
N GLY A 44 -25.75 -3.76 8.43
CA GLY A 44 -24.98 -5.00 8.49
C GLY A 44 -25.89 -6.23 8.57
N TYR A 45 -25.50 -7.30 7.92
CA TYR A 45 -26.12 -8.61 8.00
C TYR A 45 -25.05 -9.70 8.13
N ARG A 46 -25.35 -10.69 8.96
CA ARG A 46 -24.55 -11.89 9.14
C ARG A 46 -25.43 -13.12 9.23
N SER A 47 -24.94 -14.20 8.64
CA SER A 47 -25.43 -15.54 8.91
C SER A 47 -24.26 -16.46 9.23
N LEU A 48 -24.37 -17.26 10.28
CA LEU A 48 -23.44 -18.32 10.65
C LEU A 48 -24.22 -19.63 10.77
N ALA A 49 -23.81 -20.64 10.02
CA ALA A 49 -24.30 -22.00 10.15
C ALA A 49 -23.25 -22.85 10.85
N ALA A 50 -23.62 -23.56 11.91
CA ALA A 50 -22.76 -24.51 12.59
C ALA A 50 -23.29 -25.94 12.41
N VAL A 51 -22.41 -26.87 12.06
CA VAL A 51 -22.75 -28.28 11.86
C VAL A 51 -21.88 -29.14 12.76
N SER A 52 -22.52 -30.00 13.55
CA SER A 52 -21.89 -31.05 14.34
C SER A 52 -22.45 -32.41 13.96
N SER A 53 -21.61 -33.43 14.04
CA SER A 53 -22.06 -34.82 14.02
C SER A 53 -21.57 -35.52 15.28
N TYR A 54 -22.49 -36.18 15.96
CA TYR A 54 -22.25 -36.96 17.16
C TYR A 54 -22.38 -38.43 16.80
N SER A 55 -21.35 -39.19 17.09
CA SER A 55 -21.36 -40.65 16.99
C SER A 55 -21.22 -41.28 18.37
N ASN A 56 -21.54 -42.57 18.45
CA ASN A 56 -21.41 -43.40 19.63
C ASN A 56 -22.09 -42.86 20.89
N GLN A 57 -23.28 -42.29 20.72
CA GLN A 57 -24.03 -41.70 21.82
C GLN A 57 -24.77 -42.78 22.61
N THR A 58 -24.82 -42.61 23.94
CA THR A 58 -25.63 -43.44 24.83
C THR A 58 -26.81 -42.63 25.32
N PHE A 59 -28.02 -43.10 24.99
CA PHE A 59 -29.27 -42.45 25.37
C PHE A 59 -29.90 -43.19 26.56
N TYR A 60 -30.41 -42.44 27.53
CA TYR A 60 -31.09 -43.04 28.66
C TYR A 60 -32.38 -43.74 28.17
N GLY A 61 -32.50 -45.04 28.48
CA GLY A 61 -33.60 -45.88 27.98
C GLY A 61 -33.33 -46.62 26.67
N LEU A 62 -32.21 -46.34 25.98
CA LEU A 62 -31.74 -47.13 24.83
C LEU A 62 -30.50 -47.95 25.25
N GLN A 63 -30.47 -49.23 24.87
CA GLN A 63 -29.29 -50.08 25.08
C GLN A 63 -28.35 -49.94 23.88
N GLY A 64 -27.08 -49.61 24.12
CA GLY A 64 -26.03 -49.59 23.09
C GLY A 64 -25.29 -48.25 22.97
N THR A 65 -24.25 -48.24 22.14
CA THR A 65 -23.41 -47.07 21.84
C THR A 65 -23.33 -46.82 20.34
N ASP A 66 -24.34 -47.20 19.55
CA ASP A 66 -24.27 -47.16 18.08
C ASP A 66 -25.13 -46.06 17.44
N ASP A 67 -25.75 -45.22 18.29
CA ASP A 67 -26.62 -44.14 17.87
C ASP A 67 -25.82 -42.88 17.52
N ALA A 68 -26.31 -42.14 16.54
CA ALA A 68 -25.69 -40.91 16.05
C ALA A 68 -26.75 -39.85 15.76
N PHE A 69 -26.39 -38.58 15.90
CA PHE A 69 -27.22 -37.48 15.42
C PHE A 69 -26.37 -36.37 14.81
N THR A 70 -26.94 -35.70 13.83
CA THR A 70 -26.37 -34.50 13.23
C THR A 70 -27.18 -33.30 13.69
N ASP A 71 -26.48 -32.24 14.06
CA ASP A 71 -27.06 -31.06 14.66
C ASP A 71 -26.61 -29.84 13.85
N LEU A 72 -27.58 -29.07 13.36
CA LEU A 72 -27.41 -27.90 12.53
C LEU A 72 -27.98 -26.68 13.25
N TRP A 73 -27.13 -25.69 13.48
CA TRP A 73 -27.52 -24.40 14.04
C TRP A 73 -27.39 -23.30 13.00
N SER A 74 -28.33 -22.35 12.99
CA SER A 74 -28.29 -21.13 12.18
C SER A 74 -28.47 -19.90 13.05
N HIS A 75 -27.49 -18.99 12.95
CA HIS A 75 -27.44 -17.73 13.67
C HIS A 75 -27.50 -16.60 12.69
N ASN A 76 -28.48 -15.73 12.85
CA ASN A 76 -28.71 -14.63 11.93
C ASN A 76 -28.72 -13.33 12.73
N SER A 77 -27.99 -12.33 12.25
CA SER A 77 -27.88 -11.03 12.90
C SER A 77 -28.06 -9.94 11.86
N ILE A 78 -28.94 -8.98 12.17
CA ILE A 78 -29.11 -7.74 11.43
C ILE A 78 -28.72 -6.60 12.35
N SER A 79 -27.93 -5.65 11.84
CA SER A 79 -27.54 -4.46 12.58
C SER A 79 -27.75 -3.21 11.75
N TYR A 80 -28.19 -2.13 12.39
CA TYR A 80 -28.28 -0.81 11.78
C TYR A 80 -27.70 0.23 12.71
N SER A 81 -26.75 1.02 12.21
CA SER A 81 -26.11 2.09 12.95
C SER A 81 -26.55 3.44 12.39
N PRO A 82 -27.53 4.11 13.03
CA PRO A 82 -28.03 5.41 12.59
C PRO A 82 -27.01 6.54 12.80
N LEU A 83 -26.07 6.36 13.74
CA LEU A 83 -25.07 7.34 14.13
C LEU A 83 -23.74 6.62 14.39
N PRO A 84 -22.58 7.30 14.25
CA PRO A 84 -21.30 6.73 14.65
C PRO A 84 -21.33 6.25 16.10
N GLY A 85 -20.93 5.00 16.33
CA GLY A 85 -20.83 4.42 17.67
C GLY A 85 -22.17 3.97 18.29
N LEU A 86 -23.30 4.09 17.59
CA LEU A 86 -24.58 3.56 18.06
C LEU A 86 -25.14 2.56 17.04
N ALA A 87 -25.44 1.34 17.48
CA ALA A 87 -26.08 0.30 16.66
C ALA A 87 -27.32 -0.29 17.32
N VAL A 88 -28.34 -0.54 16.52
CA VAL A 88 -29.50 -1.38 16.87
C VAL A 88 -29.29 -2.74 16.23
N ILE A 89 -29.42 -3.81 17.01
CA ILE A 89 -29.14 -5.17 16.58
C ILE A 89 -30.34 -6.06 16.86
N SER A 90 -30.72 -6.87 15.88
CA SER A 90 -31.66 -7.98 16.05
C SER A 90 -30.97 -9.28 15.68
N GLN A 91 -31.09 -10.28 16.54
CA GLN A 91 -30.52 -11.61 16.31
C GLN A 91 -31.60 -12.67 16.46
N GLY A 92 -31.49 -13.70 15.64
CA GLY A 92 -32.34 -14.88 15.68
C GLY A 92 -31.51 -16.14 15.63
N LEU A 93 -32.00 -17.15 16.32
CA LEU A 93 -31.44 -18.50 16.37
C LEU A 93 -32.45 -19.48 15.80
N ALA A 94 -31.98 -20.48 15.07
CA ALA A 94 -32.76 -21.65 14.72
C ALA A 94 -31.86 -22.88 14.77
N HIS A 95 -32.41 -24.02 15.13
CA HIS A 95 -31.69 -25.29 15.09
C HIS A 95 -32.54 -26.39 14.46
N ALA A 96 -31.87 -27.42 13.98
CA ALA A 96 -32.48 -28.60 13.41
C ALA A 96 -31.60 -29.81 13.70
N GLU A 97 -32.21 -30.89 14.17
CA GLU A 97 -31.51 -32.13 14.48
C GLU A 97 -32.00 -33.26 13.57
N GLN A 98 -31.08 -34.12 13.16
CA GLN A 98 -31.39 -35.35 12.44
C GLN A 98 -30.80 -36.55 13.17
N TRP A 99 -31.70 -37.40 13.67
CA TRP A 99 -31.39 -38.56 14.47
C TRP A 99 -31.24 -39.83 13.60
N ASN A 100 -30.17 -40.59 13.84
CA ASN A 100 -29.95 -41.92 13.25
C ASN A 100 -29.79 -42.94 14.39
N ILE A 101 -30.94 -43.48 14.82
CA ILE A 101 -31.03 -44.40 15.95
C ILE A 101 -31.06 -45.82 15.38
N LYS A 102 -30.09 -46.65 15.77
CA LYS A 102 -29.95 -48.03 15.28
C LYS A 102 -30.69 -49.04 16.15
N ASN A 103 -30.94 -48.71 17.41
CA ASN A 103 -31.65 -49.58 18.35
C ASN A 103 -33.15 -49.26 18.39
N PRO A 104 -34.04 -50.26 18.56
CA PRO A 104 -35.47 -50.03 18.65
C PRO A 104 -35.81 -49.17 19.88
N MET A 105 -36.48 -48.04 19.64
CA MET A 105 -36.96 -47.13 20.69
C MET A 105 -38.18 -47.72 21.41
N PRO A 106 -38.29 -47.58 22.75
CA PRO A 106 -39.57 -47.77 23.44
C PRO A 106 -40.62 -46.80 22.90
N ASP A 107 -41.90 -47.19 22.86
CA ASP A 107 -43.01 -46.34 22.35
C ASP A 107 -43.15 -44.99 23.08
N SER A 108 -42.59 -44.87 24.29
CA SER A 108 -42.54 -43.64 25.08
C SER A 108 -41.43 -42.67 24.66
N PHE A 109 -40.52 -43.07 23.76
CA PHE A 109 -39.41 -42.27 23.29
C PHE A 109 -39.78 -41.63 21.94
N THR A 110 -40.30 -40.42 21.97
CA THR A 110 -40.46 -39.62 20.76
C THR A 110 -39.08 -39.12 20.35
N ALA A 111 -38.47 -39.72 19.32
CA ALA A 111 -37.33 -39.09 18.66
C ALA A 111 -37.76 -37.68 18.23
N ASP A 112 -37.05 -36.67 18.71
CA ASP A 112 -37.37 -35.30 18.36
C ASP A 112 -37.16 -35.13 16.86
N LYS A 113 -38.26 -34.91 16.13
CA LYS A 113 -38.26 -34.60 14.70
C LYS A 113 -38.42 -33.10 14.50
N SER A 114 -37.96 -32.29 15.45
CA SER A 114 -37.91 -30.83 15.40
C SER A 114 -37.02 -30.33 14.27
N LEU A 115 -37.54 -30.39 13.04
CA LEU A 115 -36.96 -29.64 11.94
C LEU A 115 -37.32 -28.16 12.13
N GLY A 116 -36.33 -27.35 12.53
CA GLY A 116 -36.39 -25.90 12.45
C GLY A 116 -37.10 -25.22 13.62
N CYS A 117 -36.77 -25.60 14.85
CA CYS A 117 -37.23 -24.87 16.04
C CYS A 117 -36.53 -23.51 16.13
N PRO A 118 -37.29 -22.39 16.08
CA PRO A 118 -36.70 -21.07 16.30
C PRO A 118 -36.35 -20.91 17.78
N GLY A 119 -35.20 -20.32 18.08
CA GLY A 119 -34.87 -19.86 19.42
C GLY A 119 -35.49 -18.50 19.73
N ASP A 120 -35.27 -18.01 20.95
CA ASP A 120 -35.72 -16.66 21.34
C ASP A 120 -35.08 -15.58 20.46
N ALA A 121 -35.87 -14.57 20.09
CA ALA A 121 -35.38 -13.46 19.28
C ALA A 121 -34.71 -12.41 20.18
N LEU A 122 -33.49 -12.01 19.87
CA LEU A 122 -32.76 -11.01 20.64
C LEU A 122 -32.85 -9.63 20.01
N LEU A 123 -33.08 -8.62 20.82
CA LEU A 123 -32.91 -7.21 20.48
C LEU A 123 -31.84 -6.58 21.38
N ALA A 124 -30.96 -5.79 20.79
CA ALA A 124 -29.90 -5.11 21.51
C ALA A 124 -29.67 -3.69 21.00
N LEU A 125 -29.25 -2.83 21.91
CA LEU A 125 -28.63 -1.54 21.58
C LEU A 125 -27.16 -1.65 21.93
N LYS A 126 -26.27 -1.23 21.02
CA LYS A 126 -24.83 -1.20 21.25
C LYS A 126 -24.33 0.23 21.17
N TYR A 127 -23.65 0.66 22.23
CA TYR A 127 -22.99 1.94 22.27
C TYR A 127 -21.47 1.74 22.36
N GLN A 128 -20.73 2.37 21.47
CA GLN A 128 -19.27 2.32 21.35
C GLN A 128 -18.66 3.66 21.75
N TRP A 129 -17.65 3.60 22.60
CA TRP A 129 -16.71 4.68 22.85
C TRP A 129 -15.36 4.34 22.19
N GLY A 130 -15.02 5.06 21.12
CA GLY A 130 -13.69 5.00 20.53
C GLY A 130 -12.70 5.82 21.35
N LEU A 131 -11.66 5.18 21.85
CA LEU A 131 -10.60 5.76 22.67
C LEU A 131 -9.26 5.71 21.94
N ARG A 132 -8.34 6.63 22.27
CA ARG A 132 -6.96 6.67 21.72
C ARG A 132 -6.92 6.51 20.20
N ASP A 133 -7.69 7.34 19.49
CA ASP A 133 -7.78 7.36 18.02
C ASP A 133 -8.17 6.00 17.40
N GLY A 134 -9.03 5.21 18.07
CA GLY A 134 -9.50 3.91 17.58
C GLY A 134 -8.52 2.75 17.80
N ARG A 135 -7.46 2.96 18.60
CA ARG A 135 -6.62 1.85 19.09
C ARG A 135 -7.31 1.04 20.17
N TRP A 136 -8.24 1.65 20.90
CA TRP A 136 -9.03 0.98 21.91
C TRP A 136 -10.49 1.38 21.75
N ASP A 137 -11.39 0.40 21.63
CA ASP A 137 -12.82 0.63 21.64
C ASP A 137 -13.44 -0.05 22.85
N LEU A 138 -14.31 0.66 23.55
CA LEU A 138 -15.12 0.12 24.64
C LEU A 138 -16.59 0.12 24.19
N GLY A 139 -17.33 -0.93 24.53
CA GLY A 139 -18.73 -1.07 24.16
C GLY A 139 -19.61 -1.51 25.32
N LEU A 140 -20.82 -0.96 25.38
CA LEU A 140 -21.90 -1.43 26.24
C LEU A 140 -23.06 -1.88 25.36
N MET A 141 -23.59 -3.06 25.64
CA MET A 141 -24.65 -3.65 24.84
C MET A 141 -25.76 -4.25 25.73
N PRO A 142 -26.73 -3.46 26.21
CA PRO A 142 -27.95 -4.01 26.81
C PRO A 142 -28.72 -4.87 25.80
N VAL A 143 -29.30 -5.96 26.30
CA VAL A 143 -30.05 -6.92 25.49
C VAL A 143 -31.37 -7.28 26.15
N VAL A 144 -32.36 -7.60 25.31
CA VAL A 144 -33.60 -8.26 25.69
C VAL A 144 -33.85 -9.44 24.75
N THR A 145 -34.27 -10.58 25.27
CA THR A 145 -34.74 -11.70 24.45
C THR A 145 -36.25 -11.78 24.51
N ILE A 146 -36.86 -12.04 23.37
CA ILE A 146 -38.30 -12.14 23.18
C ILE A 146 -38.60 -13.62 22.90
N PRO A 147 -39.43 -14.27 23.74
CA PRO A 147 -39.67 -15.68 23.62
C PRO A 147 -40.47 -16.04 22.37
N MET A 148 -40.04 -17.07 21.64
CA MET A 148 -40.68 -17.50 20.40
C MET A 148 -41.49 -18.80 20.57
N ASN A 149 -42.73 -18.65 21.05
CA ASN A 149 -43.77 -19.69 20.99
C ASN A 149 -43.35 -21.07 21.57
N ARG A 150 -42.82 -21.08 22.81
CA ARG A 150 -42.38 -22.28 23.56
C ARG A 150 -43.44 -23.37 23.67
N ALA A 151 -44.72 -23.00 23.70
CA ALA A 151 -45.81 -23.97 23.72
C ALA A 151 -45.89 -24.82 22.43
N LYS A 152 -45.42 -24.29 21.30
CA LYS A 152 -45.42 -24.96 20.00
C LYS A 152 -44.10 -25.68 19.70
N TYR A 153 -42.99 -25.11 20.16
CA TYR A 153 -41.63 -25.60 19.92
C TYR A 153 -40.97 -25.80 21.28
N GLN A 154 -41.15 -26.99 21.88
CA GLN A 154 -40.59 -27.32 23.19
C GLN A 154 -39.10 -27.66 23.07
N ASP A 155 -38.28 -26.67 22.74
CA ASP A 155 -36.83 -26.80 22.75
C ASP A 155 -36.22 -25.92 23.85
N SER A 156 -35.94 -26.57 24.98
CA SER A 156 -35.38 -25.96 26.18
C SER A 156 -33.99 -25.31 25.94
N PRO A 157 -33.06 -25.92 25.19
CA PRO A 157 -31.79 -25.29 24.79
C PRO A 157 -31.90 -23.92 24.10
N SER A 158 -32.84 -23.72 23.17
CA SER A 158 -32.94 -22.47 22.40
C SER A 158 -34.00 -21.48 22.91
N GLN A 159 -34.84 -21.87 23.88
CA GLN A 159 -35.93 -21.03 24.40
C GLN A 159 -36.05 -21.04 25.93
N SER A 160 -36.00 -19.86 26.55
CA SER A 160 -36.43 -19.72 27.96
C SER A 160 -37.95 -19.63 28.07
N GLY A 161 -38.64 -19.27 27.00
CA GLY A 161 -40.09 -19.03 27.01
C GLY A 161 -40.52 -17.84 27.86
N GLN A 162 -39.58 -17.02 28.32
CA GLN A 162 -39.83 -15.79 29.07
C GLN A 162 -39.08 -14.62 28.45
N LEU A 163 -39.48 -13.42 28.84
CA LEU A 163 -38.76 -12.21 28.46
C LEU A 163 -37.49 -12.10 29.31
N ASP A 164 -36.30 -12.22 28.70
CA ASP A 164 -35.04 -12.10 29.43
C ASP A 164 -34.35 -10.76 29.22
N PHE A 165 -33.59 -10.34 30.22
CA PHE A 165 -32.84 -9.10 30.23
C PHE A 165 -31.38 -9.35 30.54
N GLY A 166 -30.51 -8.54 29.95
CA GLY A 166 -29.09 -8.66 30.19
C GLY A 166 -28.28 -7.58 29.50
N GLY A 167 -26.99 -7.86 29.36
CA GLY A 167 -26.11 -7.06 28.54
C GLY A 167 -24.70 -7.61 28.46
N LYS A 168 -23.89 -6.97 27.62
CA LYS A 168 -22.46 -7.22 27.50
C LYS A 168 -21.64 -5.94 27.62
N LEU A 169 -20.49 -6.07 28.26
CA LEU A 169 -19.35 -5.17 28.12
C LEU A 169 -18.40 -5.77 27.07
N LEU A 170 -17.96 -4.92 26.15
CA LEU A 170 -17.17 -5.28 24.98
C LEU A 170 -15.92 -4.42 24.95
N SER A 171 -14.78 -4.96 24.52
CA SER A 171 -13.57 -4.18 24.35
C SER A 171 -12.69 -4.71 23.22
N ASP A 172 -12.17 -3.80 22.40
CA ASP A 172 -11.27 -4.12 21.28
C ASP A 172 -9.96 -3.35 21.42
N PHE A 173 -8.83 -4.04 21.33
CA PHE A 173 -7.50 -3.44 21.36
C PHE A 173 -6.78 -3.74 20.04
N ASN A 174 -6.47 -2.68 19.29
CA ASN A 174 -5.77 -2.78 18.02
C ASN A 174 -4.26 -2.49 18.22
N VAL A 175 -3.42 -3.48 17.91
CA VAL A 175 -1.97 -3.39 17.92
C VAL A 175 -1.45 -3.79 16.54
N SER A 176 -1.16 -2.80 15.70
CA SER A 176 -0.77 -3.00 14.30
C SER A 176 -1.85 -3.78 13.53
N GLU A 177 -1.56 -5.00 13.05
CA GLU A 177 -2.49 -5.88 12.34
C GLU A 177 -3.23 -6.88 13.24
N LEU A 178 -2.95 -6.85 14.55
CA LEU A 178 -3.60 -7.71 15.55
C LEU A 178 -4.71 -6.92 16.26
N THR A 179 -5.88 -7.53 16.37
CA THR A 179 -6.97 -7.09 17.24
C THR A 179 -7.16 -8.11 18.36
N VAL A 180 -7.17 -7.63 19.60
CA VAL A 180 -7.56 -8.42 20.78
C VAL A 180 -8.95 -7.99 21.19
N LEU A 181 -9.88 -8.92 21.35
CA LEU A 181 -11.25 -8.63 21.76
C LEU A 181 -11.59 -9.33 23.07
N VAL A 182 -12.33 -8.64 23.94
CA VAL A 182 -12.72 -9.12 25.26
C VAL A 182 -14.19 -8.84 25.49
N ASN A 183 -14.90 -9.85 25.95
CA ASN A 183 -16.31 -9.78 26.32
C ASN A 183 -16.53 -10.27 27.74
N ALA A 184 -17.45 -9.60 28.44
CA ALA A 184 -18.12 -10.15 29.59
C ALA A 184 -19.58 -9.72 29.57
N GLY A 185 -20.50 -10.61 29.89
CA GLY A 185 -21.92 -10.28 29.93
C GLY A 185 -22.68 -11.03 30.99
N PHE A 186 -23.97 -10.72 31.06
CA PHE A 186 -24.93 -11.35 31.94
C PHE A 186 -26.28 -11.40 31.23
N LEU A 187 -27.03 -12.48 31.39
CA LEU A 187 -28.38 -12.63 30.86
C LEU A 187 -29.24 -13.45 31.82
N THR A 188 -30.43 -12.97 32.15
CA THR A 188 -31.44 -13.77 32.87
C THR A 188 -31.97 -14.88 31.96
N ARG A 189 -32.54 -15.94 32.51
CA ARG A 189 -33.12 -17.05 31.71
C ARG A 189 -34.44 -17.54 32.29
N GLY A 190 -35.37 -16.63 32.54
CA GLY A 190 -36.64 -16.92 33.19
C GLY A 190 -36.45 -17.67 34.52
N GLU A 191 -36.94 -18.91 34.58
CA GLU A 191 -36.80 -19.81 35.73
C GLU A 191 -35.48 -20.61 35.75
N GLU A 192 -34.69 -20.56 34.67
CA GLU A 192 -33.38 -21.21 34.58
C GLU A 192 -32.28 -20.36 35.21
N ARG A 193 -31.08 -20.93 35.32
CA ARG A 193 -29.92 -20.18 35.82
C ARG A 193 -29.52 -19.08 34.85
N PRO A 194 -29.24 -17.86 35.38
CA PRO A 194 -28.65 -16.81 34.58
C PRO A 194 -27.34 -17.24 33.95
N GLN A 195 -27.10 -16.72 32.75
CA GLN A 195 -25.89 -16.95 31.96
C GLN A 195 -24.89 -15.83 32.17
N LEU A 196 -23.62 -16.20 32.28
CA LEU A 196 -22.47 -15.29 32.26
C LEU A 196 -21.60 -15.61 31.04
N PRO A 197 -21.88 -15.02 29.86
CA PRO A 197 -21.05 -15.19 28.69
C PRO A 197 -19.73 -14.42 28.84
N LEU A 198 -18.61 -15.11 28.67
CA LEU A 198 -17.25 -14.58 28.67
C LEU A 198 -16.57 -14.90 27.34
N GLY A 199 -15.72 -14.01 26.86
CA GLY A 199 -14.96 -14.25 25.64
C GLY A 199 -13.64 -13.50 25.59
N LEU A 200 -12.64 -14.15 25.00
CA LEU A 200 -11.38 -13.57 24.60
C LEU A 200 -11.09 -13.99 23.16
N GLY A 201 -10.66 -13.08 22.31
CA GLY A 201 -10.28 -13.44 20.95
C GLY A 201 -9.14 -12.62 20.41
N LEU A 202 -8.48 -13.21 19.43
CA LEU A 202 -7.37 -12.66 18.69
C LEU A 202 -7.72 -12.73 17.22
N GLU A 203 -7.55 -11.64 16.51
CA GLU A 203 -7.67 -11.63 15.05
C GLU A 203 -6.46 -10.94 14.44
N TYR A 204 -5.81 -11.62 13.51
CA TYR A 204 -4.65 -11.12 12.79
C TYR A 204 -4.97 -10.95 11.31
N GLY A 205 -4.89 -9.71 10.83
CA GLY A 205 -5.13 -9.36 9.45
C GLY A 205 -3.88 -9.58 8.58
N PHE A 206 -3.89 -10.57 7.69
CA PHE A 206 -2.78 -10.84 6.79
C PHE A 206 -3.20 -10.68 5.32
N GLY A 207 -2.57 -9.72 4.63
CA GLY A 207 -2.93 -9.37 3.26
C GLY A 207 -4.25 -8.61 3.15
N GLN A 208 -4.61 -8.19 1.94
CA GLN A 208 -5.74 -7.28 1.71
C GLN A 208 -7.12 -7.93 1.76
N LYS A 209 -7.20 -9.26 1.82
CA LYS A 209 -8.47 -10.00 1.78
C LYS A 209 -8.61 -11.07 2.86
N PHE A 210 -7.59 -11.34 3.67
CA PHE A 210 -7.62 -12.43 4.65
C PHE A 210 -7.38 -11.93 6.07
N SER A 211 -7.97 -12.63 7.04
CA SER A 211 -7.59 -12.60 8.44
C SER A 211 -7.69 -14.00 9.04
N ALA A 212 -6.89 -14.27 10.06
CA ALA A 212 -6.99 -15.48 10.89
C ALA A 212 -7.47 -15.05 12.25
N PHE A 213 -8.23 -15.92 12.90
CA PHE A 213 -8.70 -15.67 14.24
C PHE A 213 -8.61 -16.88 15.14
N LEU A 214 -8.59 -16.60 16.44
CA LEU A 214 -8.73 -17.57 17.51
C LEU A 214 -9.61 -16.97 18.58
N GLU A 215 -10.72 -17.62 18.91
CA GLU A 215 -11.61 -17.24 20.00
C GLU A 215 -11.58 -18.30 21.10
N ALA A 216 -11.57 -17.88 22.35
CA ALA A 216 -11.90 -18.68 23.51
C ALA A 216 -13.17 -18.09 24.14
N SER A 217 -14.22 -18.89 24.27
CA SER A 217 -15.49 -18.45 24.82
C SER A 217 -15.99 -19.39 25.90
N ALA A 218 -16.74 -18.84 26.85
CA ALA A 218 -17.37 -19.61 27.90
C ALA A 218 -18.78 -19.09 28.18
N GLU A 219 -19.72 -20.00 28.44
CA GLU A 219 -21.02 -19.72 29.02
C GLU A 219 -21.05 -20.35 30.40
N LEU A 220 -21.01 -19.52 31.45
CA LEU A 220 -21.12 -20.02 32.82
C LEU A 220 -22.55 -19.85 33.32
N ARG A 221 -23.03 -20.83 34.10
CA ARG A 221 -24.34 -20.79 34.75
C ARG A 221 -24.19 -20.48 36.23
N LEU A 222 -24.95 -19.50 36.71
CA LEU A 222 -24.89 -19.05 38.10
C LEU A 222 -26.09 -19.56 38.92
N GLY A 223 -25.81 -20.03 40.13
CA GLY A 223 -26.83 -20.45 41.09
C GLY A 223 -27.13 -21.95 41.10
N ALA A 224 -28.08 -22.35 41.95
CA ALA A 224 -28.41 -23.75 42.23
C ALA A 224 -29.74 -24.23 41.62
N GLN A 225 -30.43 -23.37 40.88
CA GLN A 225 -31.63 -23.72 40.11
C GLN A 225 -31.25 -24.79 39.07
N LYS A 226 -32.11 -25.80 38.84
CA LYS A 226 -31.86 -26.80 37.81
C LYS A 226 -32.28 -26.24 36.45
N ASP A 227 -31.39 -26.28 35.47
CA ASP A 227 -31.73 -25.94 34.10
C ASP A 227 -32.77 -26.95 33.55
N SER A 228 -33.60 -26.51 32.61
CA SER A 228 -34.82 -27.19 32.14
C SER A 228 -34.60 -28.49 31.36
N LEU A 229 -33.36 -28.95 31.23
CA LEU A 229 -33.05 -30.25 30.67
C LEU A 229 -33.07 -31.30 31.77
N THR A 230 -34.01 -32.24 31.65
CA THR A 230 -33.84 -33.50 32.35
C THR A 230 -32.53 -34.14 31.84
N ASP A 231 -31.64 -34.56 32.73
CA ASP A 231 -30.40 -35.33 32.46
C ASP A 231 -30.63 -36.62 31.65
N ASN A 232 -31.86 -36.85 31.19
CA ASN A 232 -32.41 -38.14 30.79
C ASN A 232 -32.39 -38.36 29.28
N GLN A 233 -31.69 -37.54 28.49
CA GLN A 233 -31.63 -37.76 27.04
C GLN A 233 -30.26 -37.60 26.38
N ILE A 234 -29.22 -37.02 27.00
CA ILE A 234 -27.85 -37.00 26.40
C ILE A 234 -26.80 -37.01 27.54
N LEU A 235 -25.65 -37.67 27.31
CA LEU A 235 -24.38 -37.72 28.08
C LEU A 235 -24.40 -37.16 29.53
N ARG A 236 -23.95 -37.97 30.50
CA ARG A 236 -23.65 -37.50 31.87
C ARG A 236 -22.79 -36.24 31.83
N GLY A 237 -23.28 -35.14 32.42
CA GLY A 237 -22.60 -33.83 32.43
C GLY A 237 -23.21 -32.76 31.51
N ARG A 238 -24.25 -33.08 30.73
CA ARG A 238 -25.04 -32.11 29.94
C ARG A 238 -26.31 -31.57 30.62
N GLY A 239 -26.73 -32.13 31.76
CA GLY A 239 -27.81 -31.57 32.58
C GLY A 239 -27.31 -30.54 33.59
N ALA A 240 -27.72 -30.65 34.85
CA ALA A 240 -27.85 -29.57 35.85
C ALA A 240 -26.65 -28.63 36.10
N ASP A 241 -25.48 -28.79 35.47
CA ASP A 241 -24.29 -27.92 35.50
C ASP A 241 -23.72 -27.66 34.08
N ARG A 242 -24.51 -26.97 33.23
CA ARG A 242 -24.15 -26.59 31.85
C ARG A 242 -23.18 -25.41 31.77
N ASN A 243 -21.94 -25.61 32.22
CA ASN A 243 -20.86 -24.69 31.88
C ASN A 243 -20.24 -25.12 30.54
N GLU A 244 -20.34 -24.26 29.54
CA GLU A 244 -19.74 -24.51 28.23
C GLU A 244 -18.47 -23.70 28.06
N ILE A 245 -17.40 -24.35 27.59
CA ILE A 245 -16.13 -23.71 27.26
C ILE A 245 -15.70 -24.19 25.89
N ARG A 246 -15.32 -23.27 25.01
CA ARG A 246 -15.00 -23.53 23.60
C ARG A 246 -13.74 -22.80 23.18
N LEU A 247 -13.03 -23.38 22.22
CA LEU A 247 -11.94 -22.75 21.48
C LEU A 247 -12.24 -22.83 19.98
N THR A 248 -12.16 -21.70 19.29
CA THR A 248 -12.59 -21.55 17.90
C THR A 248 -11.50 -20.90 17.05
N PRO A 249 -10.58 -21.69 16.48
CA PRO A 249 -9.74 -21.22 15.39
C PRO A 249 -10.55 -21.01 14.11
N GLY A 250 -10.12 -20.07 13.27
CA GLY A 250 -10.69 -19.92 11.95
C GLY A 250 -10.04 -18.89 11.06
N LEU A 251 -10.61 -18.76 9.87
CA LEU A 251 -10.16 -17.91 8.78
C LEU A 251 -11.31 -17.08 8.24
N ARG A 252 -10.95 -15.87 7.81
CA ARG A 252 -11.84 -14.94 7.14
C ARG A 252 -11.32 -14.58 5.76
N PHE A 253 -12.23 -14.52 4.81
CA PHE A 253 -11.94 -14.11 3.44
C PHE A 253 -12.94 -13.06 2.97
N ALA A 254 -12.44 -11.90 2.58
CA ALA A 254 -13.19 -10.77 2.04
C ALA A 254 -12.86 -10.61 0.55
N PRO A 255 -13.52 -11.37 -0.36
CA PRO A 255 -13.27 -11.28 -1.80
C PRO A 255 -13.54 -9.87 -2.36
N ALA A 256 -14.50 -9.16 -1.77
CA ALA A 256 -14.92 -7.80 -2.08
C ALA A 256 -15.24 -7.02 -0.80
N SER A 257 -15.41 -5.69 -0.86
CA SER A 257 -15.74 -4.87 0.31
C SER A 257 -17.12 -5.14 0.90
N PHE A 258 -18.04 -5.71 0.11
CA PHE A 258 -19.42 -5.97 0.50
C PHE A 258 -19.68 -7.41 0.96
N LEU A 259 -18.80 -8.38 0.67
CA LEU A 259 -18.99 -9.79 1.03
C LEU A 259 -17.79 -10.34 1.81
N GLY A 260 -18.04 -10.78 3.03
CA GLY A 260 -17.10 -11.56 3.86
C GLY A 260 -17.55 -13.01 3.97
N LEU A 261 -16.60 -13.93 4.01
CA LEU A 261 -16.80 -15.36 4.23
C LEU A 261 -15.98 -15.78 5.46
N ASN A 262 -16.56 -16.65 6.29
CA ASN A 262 -15.97 -17.13 7.53
C ASN A 262 -15.96 -18.66 7.53
N LEU A 263 -14.82 -19.22 7.92
CA LEU A 263 -14.66 -20.63 8.21
C LEU A 263 -14.07 -20.76 9.61
N GLY A 264 -14.77 -21.46 10.50
CA GLY A 264 -14.29 -21.72 11.85
C GLY A 264 -14.54 -23.16 12.26
N CYS A 265 -13.88 -23.59 13.31
CA CYS A 265 -14.15 -24.87 13.96
C CYS A 265 -14.20 -24.64 15.47
N ASP A 266 -15.38 -24.75 16.08
CA ASP A 266 -15.49 -24.80 17.53
C ASP A 266 -14.97 -26.14 18.01
N ILE A 267 -14.16 -26.10 19.06
CA ILE A 267 -13.66 -27.26 19.79
C ILE A 267 -14.16 -27.14 21.21
N GLY A 268 -15.02 -28.06 21.64
CA GLY A 268 -15.56 -28.09 23.00
C GLY A 268 -14.51 -28.55 24.00
N LEU A 269 -14.31 -27.76 25.07
CA LEU A 269 -13.37 -28.05 26.16
C LEU A 269 -14.08 -28.53 27.44
N SER A 270 -15.41 -28.46 27.48
CA SER A 270 -16.27 -28.90 28.58
C SER A 270 -17.19 -30.03 28.14
N GLN A 271 -17.62 -30.89 29.08
CA GLN A 271 -18.55 -32.00 28.79
C GLN A 271 -19.90 -31.54 28.22
N ALA A 272 -20.34 -30.32 28.56
CA ALA A 272 -21.59 -29.76 28.04
C ALA A 272 -21.49 -29.32 26.57
N ALA A 273 -20.28 -29.00 26.07
CA ALA A 273 -20.08 -28.50 24.72
C ALA A 273 -20.02 -29.63 23.68
N ALA A 274 -20.29 -29.30 22.42
CA ALA A 274 -20.03 -30.21 21.31
C ALA A 274 -18.52 -30.47 21.19
N PRO A 275 -18.04 -31.72 21.02
CA PRO A 275 -16.61 -31.97 20.85
C PRO A 275 -15.99 -31.16 19.71
N TRP A 276 -16.72 -31.05 18.60
CA TRP A 276 -16.39 -30.15 17.50
C TRP A 276 -17.65 -29.67 16.77
N GLN A 277 -17.61 -28.45 16.22
CA GLN A 277 -18.62 -27.91 15.29
C GLN A 277 -17.93 -27.15 14.17
N LEU A 278 -18.30 -27.43 12.91
CA LEU A 278 -17.82 -26.67 11.76
C LEU A 278 -18.72 -25.44 11.57
N ILE A 279 -18.11 -24.26 11.45
CA ILE A 279 -18.82 -22.99 11.27
C ILE A 279 -18.55 -22.45 9.87
N LEU A 280 -19.64 -22.17 9.15
CA LEU A 280 -19.63 -21.47 7.87
C LEU A 280 -20.43 -20.20 7.99
N GLY A 281 -19.82 -19.08 7.63
CA GLY A 281 -20.44 -17.78 7.79
C GLY A 281 -20.29 -16.88 6.59
N PHE A 282 -21.21 -15.95 6.44
CA PHE A 282 -21.03 -14.82 5.55
C PHE A 282 -21.48 -13.52 6.20
N ASP A 283 -20.83 -12.44 5.78
CA ASP A 283 -21.05 -11.09 6.28
C ASP A 283 -21.29 -10.13 5.13
N PHE A 284 -22.16 -9.17 5.40
CA PHE A 284 -22.39 -8.02 4.54
C PHE A 284 -22.48 -6.76 5.41
N PRO A 285 -21.67 -5.71 5.16
CA PRO A 285 -20.44 -5.68 4.37
C PRO A 285 -19.32 -6.61 4.87
N ALA A 286 -18.29 -6.83 4.04
CA ALA A 286 -17.15 -7.70 4.33
C ALA A 286 -16.24 -7.20 5.45
N ALA A 287 -16.20 -5.89 5.68
CA ALA A 287 -15.32 -5.26 6.66
C ALA A 287 -15.77 -5.46 8.11
N ALA A 288 -16.80 -6.31 8.32
CA ALA A 288 -17.46 -6.61 9.57
C ALA A 288 -16.62 -7.24 10.67
N GLY A 289 -15.66 -6.50 11.19
CA GLY A 289 -14.81 -6.95 12.29
C GLY A 289 -13.60 -7.67 11.76
N ARG A 290 -13.12 -7.25 10.59
CA ARG A 290 -11.80 -7.66 10.16
C ARG A 290 -10.76 -6.87 10.95
N ALA A 291 -9.73 -7.56 11.41
CA ALA A 291 -8.58 -6.89 11.98
C ALA A 291 -8.01 -5.85 10.99
N PRO A 292 -7.52 -4.70 11.50
CA PRO A 292 -6.82 -3.75 10.66
C PRO A 292 -5.67 -4.45 9.94
N VAL A 293 -5.38 -4.05 8.70
CA VAL A 293 -4.23 -4.56 7.95
C VAL A 293 -3.32 -3.39 7.69
N ALA A 294 -2.01 -3.59 7.84
CA ALA A 294 -1.06 -2.56 7.45
C ALA A 294 -1.32 -2.13 6.00
N PRO A 295 -1.29 -0.82 5.73
CA PRO A 295 -1.42 -0.34 4.37
C PRO A 295 -0.28 -0.93 3.54
N LEU A 296 -0.61 -1.71 2.51
CA LEU A 296 0.37 -2.13 1.52
C LEU A 296 0.70 -0.93 0.64
N TRP A 297 1.75 -0.21 1.02
CA TRP A 297 2.28 0.90 0.24
C TRP A 297 2.61 0.41 -1.18
N GLY A 298 2.26 1.21 -2.18
CA GLY A 298 2.78 1.04 -3.53
C GLY A 298 4.06 1.87 -3.71
N ALA A 299 4.97 1.40 -4.56
CA ALA A 299 6.12 2.20 -4.98
C ALA A 299 5.94 2.68 -6.41
N VAL A 300 6.27 3.94 -6.67
CA VAL A 300 6.28 4.49 -8.02
C VAL A 300 7.67 5.02 -8.28
N ALA A 301 8.33 4.54 -9.31
CA ALA A 301 9.68 4.95 -9.67
C ALA A 301 9.75 5.31 -11.14
N GLY A 302 10.66 6.22 -11.47
CA GLY A 302 10.92 6.58 -12.86
C GLY A 302 11.91 7.70 -12.99
N ILE A 303 11.93 8.31 -14.17
CA ILE A 303 12.84 9.39 -14.53
C ILE A 303 12.05 10.63 -14.96
N ILE A 304 12.55 11.80 -14.57
CA ILE A 304 12.13 13.09 -15.13
C ILE A 304 13.06 13.44 -16.28
N ASN A 305 12.53 13.65 -17.48
CA ASN A 305 13.33 13.88 -18.67
C ASN A 305 12.82 15.04 -19.54
N ASP A 306 13.72 15.57 -20.36
CA ASP A 306 13.39 16.54 -21.38
C ASP A 306 12.69 15.83 -22.53
N ASN A 307 11.49 16.27 -22.86
CA ASN A 307 10.66 15.56 -23.84
C ASN A 307 11.24 15.64 -25.26
N SER A 308 12.10 16.63 -25.55
CA SER A 308 12.73 16.83 -26.85
C SER A 308 14.08 16.14 -26.99
N THR A 309 14.92 16.17 -25.96
CA THR A 309 16.30 15.63 -26.02
C THR A 309 16.46 14.30 -25.30
N ARG A 310 15.44 13.87 -24.52
CA ARG A 310 15.49 12.74 -23.58
C ARG A 310 16.55 12.85 -22.48
N ALA A 311 17.18 14.02 -22.34
CA ALA A 311 18.13 14.27 -21.26
C ALA A 311 17.44 14.21 -19.90
N ALA A 312 18.10 13.64 -18.89
CA ALA A 312 17.61 13.62 -17.52
C ALA A 312 17.52 15.03 -16.93
N ILE A 313 16.49 15.29 -16.13
CA ILE A 313 16.25 16.57 -15.47
C ILE A 313 16.07 16.37 -13.98
N LYS A 314 16.74 17.20 -13.18
CA LYS A 314 16.42 17.34 -11.76
C LYS A 314 15.13 18.15 -11.61
N GLY A 315 14.12 17.57 -10.99
CA GLY A 315 12.80 18.16 -10.80
C GLY A 315 12.21 17.83 -9.44
N VAL A 316 11.11 18.51 -9.11
CA VAL A 316 10.35 18.35 -7.87
C VAL A 316 8.95 17.86 -8.22
N ILE A 317 8.52 16.84 -7.50
CA ILE A 317 7.21 16.20 -7.58
C ILE A 317 6.43 16.60 -6.33
N SER A 318 5.26 17.22 -6.49
CA SER A 318 4.42 17.74 -5.41
C SER A 318 2.98 17.28 -5.54
N PHE A 319 2.23 17.34 -4.44
CA PHE A 319 0.86 16.82 -4.34
C PHE A 319 -0.08 17.95 -3.92
N PRO A 320 -0.57 18.79 -4.84
CA PRO A 320 -1.30 20.02 -4.47
C PRO A 320 -2.61 19.78 -3.71
N ASP A 321 -3.30 18.66 -3.97
CA ASP A 321 -4.60 18.37 -3.36
C ASP A 321 -4.46 17.55 -2.06
N GLN A 322 -3.24 17.22 -1.64
CA GLN A 322 -2.98 16.41 -0.44
C GLN A 322 -1.82 16.97 0.37
N ASN A 323 -1.89 16.90 1.70
CA ASN A 323 -0.79 17.35 2.55
C ASN A 323 0.35 16.30 2.61
N LEU A 324 0.98 16.05 1.48
CA LEU A 324 2.11 15.14 1.34
C LEU A 324 3.41 15.89 1.05
N PRO A 325 4.56 15.42 1.57
CA PRO A 325 5.84 16.03 1.29
C PRO A 325 6.18 15.91 -0.20
N ALA A 326 6.77 16.97 -0.75
CA ALA A 326 7.31 16.94 -2.11
C ALA A 326 8.56 16.04 -2.17
N VAL A 327 8.79 15.44 -3.34
CA VAL A 327 9.94 14.58 -3.61
C VAL A 327 10.77 15.18 -4.73
N THR A 328 12.07 15.34 -4.51
CA THR A 328 13.01 15.82 -5.52
C THR A 328 13.71 14.63 -6.18
N SER A 329 13.80 14.63 -7.50
CA SER A 329 14.59 13.63 -8.21
C SER A 329 16.10 13.83 -8.00
N ASP A 330 16.88 12.78 -8.24
CA ASP A 330 18.34 12.84 -8.17
C ASP A 330 18.94 13.62 -9.37
N ALA A 331 20.28 13.74 -9.40
CA ALA A 331 20.99 14.44 -10.48
C ALA A 331 20.85 13.74 -11.85
N SER A 332 20.48 12.47 -11.87
CA SER A 332 20.18 11.68 -13.06
C SER A 332 18.67 11.64 -13.35
N GLY A 333 17.89 12.49 -12.70
CA GLY A 333 16.44 12.61 -12.89
C GLY A 333 15.62 11.47 -12.31
N ASN A 334 16.24 10.47 -11.65
CA ASN A 334 15.51 9.35 -11.08
C ASN A 334 14.79 9.76 -9.80
N TYR A 335 13.63 9.17 -9.58
CA TYR A 335 12.85 9.37 -8.35
C TYR A 335 12.18 8.07 -7.92
N ARG A 336 11.85 7.98 -6.63
CA ARG A 336 11.05 6.89 -6.07
C ARG A 336 10.10 7.45 -5.01
N LEU A 337 8.82 7.15 -5.17
CA LEU A 337 7.72 7.52 -4.27
C LEU A 337 7.24 6.26 -3.57
N LYS A 338 6.95 6.33 -2.27
CA LYS A 338 6.25 5.28 -1.53
C LYS A 338 4.96 5.89 -0.99
N LEU A 339 3.82 5.50 -1.58
CA LEU A 339 2.52 6.12 -1.32
C LEU A 339 1.49 5.05 -0.92
N LYS A 340 0.47 5.46 -0.15
CA LYS A 340 -0.68 4.58 0.11
C LYS A 340 -1.42 4.31 -1.21
N PRO A 341 -2.17 3.20 -1.32
CA PRO A 341 -3.00 2.97 -2.48
C PRO A 341 -4.04 4.08 -2.65
N GLY A 342 -4.24 4.56 -3.88
CA GLY A 342 -5.16 5.66 -4.15
C GLY A 342 -4.83 6.41 -5.43
N ARG A 343 -5.64 7.43 -5.74
CA ARG A 343 -5.41 8.35 -6.87
C ARG A 343 -4.87 9.67 -6.35
N TYR A 344 -3.82 10.16 -7.00
CA TYR A 344 -3.11 11.36 -6.62
C TYR A 344 -3.04 12.30 -7.82
N LYS A 345 -3.33 13.57 -7.58
CA LYS A 345 -2.97 14.63 -8.51
C LYS A 345 -1.56 15.09 -8.16
N VAL A 346 -0.69 15.04 -9.14
CA VAL A 346 0.75 15.28 -8.99
C VAL A 346 1.16 16.43 -9.89
N GLN A 347 1.94 17.35 -9.35
CA GLN A 347 2.51 18.48 -10.08
C GLN A 347 4.02 18.37 -10.11
N VAL A 348 4.60 18.47 -11.30
CA VAL A 348 6.04 18.28 -11.54
C VAL A 348 6.64 19.57 -12.06
N THR A 349 7.67 20.07 -11.39
CA THR A 349 8.35 21.33 -11.69
C THR A 349 9.85 21.14 -11.84
N ALA A 350 10.48 21.85 -12.77
CA ALA A 350 11.93 21.95 -12.88
C ALA A 350 12.34 23.32 -13.43
N ASP A 351 13.54 23.77 -13.09
CA ASP A 351 14.04 25.08 -13.48
C ASP A 351 14.23 25.20 -14.99
N GLY A 352 13.68 26.26 -15.59
CA GLY A 352 13.67 26.44 -17.05
C GLY A 352 12.63 25.59 -17.81
N TYR A 353 11.86 24.76 -17.12
CA TYR A 353 10.82 23.91 -17.71
C TYR A 353 9.40 24.38 -17.35
N ARG A 354 8.43 23.95 -18.16
CA ARG A 354 7.00 24.16 -17.89
C ARG A 354 6.49 23.12 -16.91
N THR A 355 5.79 23.59 -15.88
CA THR A 355 5.12 22.74 -14.92
C THR A 355 4.06 21.89 -15.59
N ILE A 356 3.99 20.61 -15.23
CA ILE A 356 2.94 19.69 -15.68
C ILE A 356 2.14 19.18 -14.48
N THR A 357 0.87 18.86 -14.73
CA THR A 357 0.00 18.20 -13.76
C THR A 357 -0.46 16.87 -14.35
N ARG A 358 -0.39 15.80 -13.56
CA ARG A 358 -0.77 14.45 -13.96
C ARG A 358 -1.54 13.73 -12.85
N GLU A 359 -2.32 12.74 -13.24
CA GLU A 359 -2.95 11.81 -12.30
C GLU A 359 -2.11 10.54 -12.17
N LEU A 360 -1.94 10.07 -10.94
CA LEU A 360 -1.20 8.86 -10.59
C LEU A 360 -2.11 7.93 -9.79
N GLU A 361 -2.32 6.71 -10.29
CA GLU A 361 -3.00 5.65 -9.55
C GLU A 361 -1.96 4.70 -8.94
N VAL A 362 -1.95 4.63 -7.61
CA VAL A 362 -1.07 3.75 -6.84
C VAL A 362 -1.87 2.53 -6.40
N LYS A 363 -1.41 1.34 -6.79
CA LYS A 363 -2.01 0.06 -6.42
C LYS A 363 -1.30 -0.54 -5.21
N ALA A 364 -2.07 -1.26 -4.39
CA ALA A 364 -1.58 -1.87 -3.15
C ALA A 364 -0.47 -2.90 -3.40
N GLY A 365 0.68 -2.70 -2.78
CA GLY A 365 1.82 -3.63 -2.84
C GLY A 365 2.44 -3.79 -4.23
N GLN A 366 2.14 -2.90 -5.18
CA GLN A 366 2.69 -2.94 -6.53
C GLN A 366 3.76 -1.86 -6.72
N ASP A 367 4.80 -2.24 -7.44
CA ASP A 367 5.81 -1.31 -7.95
C ASP A 367 5.41 -0.92 -9.38
N ALA A 368 5.32 0.38 -9.67
CA ALA A 368 4.95 0.91 -10.97
C ALA A 368 6.06 1.82 -11.53
N GLY A 369 6.31 1.69 -12.83
CA GLY A 369 7.17 2.60 -13.58
C GLY A 369 6.38 3.82 -14.07
N TRP A 370 6.90 5.03 -13.88
CA TRP A 370 6.25 6.24 -14.35
C TRP A 370 7.25 7.29 -14.85
N GLU A 371 7.28 7.52 -16.16
CA GLU A 371 8.15 8.55 -16.75
C GLU A 371 7.46 9.91 -16.82
N LEU A 372 8.23 10.96 -16.52
CA LEU A 372 7.73 12.33 -16.46
C LEU A 372 8.50 13.23 -17.44
N GLY A 373 7.91 13.46 -18.61
CA GLY A 373 8.46 14.33 -19.63
C GLY A 373 8.10 15.80 -19.43
N LEU A 374 9.09 16.69 -19.37
CA LEU A 374 8.94 18.13 -19.26
C LEU A 374 9.37 18.84 -20.56
N ASN A 375 8.71 19.96 -20.88
CA ASN A 375 9.05 20.81 -22.01
C ASN A 375 9.74 22.10 -21.54
N LYS A 376 10.87 22.47 -22.15
CA LYS A 376 11.55 23.74 -21.85
C LYS A 376 10.64 24.93 -22.14
N LYS A 377 10.78 25.97 -21.32
CA LYS A 377 10.28 27.32 -21.64
C LYS A 377 11.17 27.89 -22.74
N LEU A 378 10.57 28.29 -23.86
CA LEU A 378 11.29 28.79 -25.03
C LEU A 378 10.49 29.94 -25.65
N GLY A 379 11.20 30.98 -26.09
CA GLY A 379 10.71 32.02 -27.00
C GLY A 379 11.34 31.88 -28.38
N GLN A 380 10.72 32.49 -29.38
CA GLN A 380 11.21 32.55 -30.75
C GLN A 380 11.81 33.93 -31.04
N LEU A 381 12.95 33.97 -31.70
CA LEU A 381 13.58 35.18 -32.22
C LEU A 381 13.70 35.07 -33.74
N THR A 382 13.15 36.03 -34.46
CA THR A 382 13.43 36.26 -35.88
C THR A 382 14.28 37.51 -36.01
N LEU A 383 15.54 37.33 -36.39
CA LEU A 383 16.48 38.42 -36.64
C LEU A 383 16.56 38.69 -38.14
N THR A 384 16.55 39.95 -38.56
CA THR A 384 16.86 40.37 -39.93
C THR A 384 18.01 41.38 -39.93
N VAL A 385 19.07 41.12 -40.69
CA VAL A 385 20.25 42.01 -40.77
C VAL A 385 20.36 42.61 -42.17
N THR A 386 20.47 43.94 -42.24
CA THR A 386 20.52 44.70 -43.50
C THR A 386 21.62 45.75 -43.53
N ASP A 387 22.00 46.16 -44.73
CA ASP A 387 22.87 47.31 -45.00
C ASP A 387 22.13 48.63 -44.75
N ALA A 388 22.67 49.50 -43.89
CA ALA A 388 22.08 50.80 -43.57
C ALA A 388 21.99 51.75 -44.80
N SER A 389 22.90 51.62 -45.76
CA SER A 389 22.99 52.53 -46.92
C SER A 389 22.10 52.11 -48.10
N GLY A 390 21.70 50.84 -48.17
CA GLY A 390 20.97 50.30 -49.32
C GLY A 390 19.86 49.29 -49.00
N LYS A 391 19.58 49.02 -47.71
CA LYS A 391 18.60 48.03 -47.22
C LYS A 391 18.75 46.61 -47.79
N ARG A 392 19.92 46.27 -48.35
CA ARG A 392 20.21 44.93 -48.85
C ARG A 392 20.39 43.95 -47.69
N PRO A 393 19.88 42.71 -47.78
CA PRO A 393 20.10 41.70 -46.75
C PRO A 393 21.60 41.35 -46.65
N LEU A 394 22.08 41.11 -45.43
CA LEU A 394 23.48 40.79 -45.16
C LEU A 394 23.61 39.39 -44.57
N GLN A 395 24.65 38.66 -45.01
CA GLN A 395 25.16 37.50 -44.29
C GLN A 395 26.05 37.97 -43.13
N ALA A 396 25.46 38.09 -41.94
CA ALA A 396 26.12 38.51 -40.72
C ALA A 396 26.44 37.31 -39.83
N TRP A 397 27.53 37.41 -39.07
CA TRP A 397 27.80 36.52 -37.95
C TRP A 397 27.14 37.06 -36.67
N LEU A 398 26.60 36.14 -35.87
CA LEU A 398 25.81 36.42 -34.67
C LEU A 398 26.46 35.77 -33.46
N ASN A 399 26.55 36.50 -32.35
CA ASN A 399 27.01 35.96 -31.08
C ASN A 399 26.07 36.39 -29.93
N PHE A 400 25.46 35.41 -29.26
CA PHE A 400 24.50 35.60 -28.18
C PHE A 400 25.16 35.50 -26.79
N GLY A 401 26.26 36.22 -26.55
CA GLY A 401 26.78 36.57 -25.21
C GLY A 401 27.08 35.47 -24.17
N ALA A 402 26.82 34.19 -24.43
CA ALA A 402 27.06 33.09 -23.51
C ALA A 402 28.33 32.34 -23.92
N ALA A 403 29.21 32.08 -22.94
CA ALA A 403 30.54 31.50 -23.14
C ALA A 403 30.56 30.28 -24.07
N GLY A 404 31.11 30.47 -25.27
CA GLY A 404 31.30 29.45 -26.29
C GLY A 404 31.11 30.04 -27.69
N GLN A 405 32.20 30.17 -28.46
CA GLN A 405 32.19 30.65 -29.84
C GLN A 405 31.28 29.78 -30.72
N GLN A 406 30.01 30.14 -30.84
CA GLN A 406 29.15 29.70 -31.94
C GLN A 406 28.76 30.94 -32.73
N SER A 407 29.50 31.18 -33.81
CA SER A 407 29.14 32.19 -34.80
C SER A 407 28.02 31.64 -35.68
N TYR A 408 26.77 31.89 -35.32
CA TYR A 408 25.64 31.61 -36.21
C TYR A 408 25.67 32.60 -37.37
N ARG A 409 25.08 32.25 -38.51
CA ARG A 409 25.02 33.12 -39.69
C ARG A 409 23.59 33.35 -40.12
N THR A 410 23.28 34.58 -40.53
CA THR A 410 22.02 34.87 -41.23
C THR A 410 22.05 34.29 -42.65
N ASP A 411 20.87 34.06 -43.20
CA ASP A 411 20.70 33.63 -44.58
C ASP A 411 21.22 34.72 -45.54
N PRO A 412 22.06 34.37 -46.54
CA PRO A 412 22.69 35.35 -47.43
C PRO A 412 21.71 36.04 -48.39
N THR A 413 20.51 35.48 -48.61
CA THR A 413 19.51 36.00 -49.56
C THR A 413 18.42 36.81 -48.87
N THR A 414 18.03 36.42 -47.66
CA THR A 414 16.96 37.08 -46.89
C THR A 414 17.48 37.92 -45.73
N GLY A 415 18.73 37.72 -45.32
CA GLY A 415 19.32 38.36 -44.14
C GLY A 415 18.74 37.85 -42.82
N GLN A 416 17.95 36.77 -42.84
CA GLN A 416 17.20 36.30 -41.68
C GLN A 416 17.89 35.18 -40.90
N TYR A 417 17.62 35.11 -39.59
CA TYR A 417 17.98 33.99 -38.72
C TYR A 417 16.87 33.72 -37.71
N LEU A 418 16.48 32.45 -37.56
CA LEU A 418 15.46 32.01 -36.61
C LEU A 418 16.11 31.24 -35.45
N ALA A 419 15.88 31.69 -34.22
CA ALA A 419 16.38 31.04 -33.01
C ALA A 419 15.24 30.68 -32.05
N ARG A 420 15.43 29.59 -31.29
CA ARG A 420 14.61 29.26 -30.12
C ARG A 420 15.49 29.40 -28.89
N LEU A 421 15.22 30.42 -28.09
CA LEU A 421 16.03 30.78 -26.94
C LEU A 421 15.24 30.56 -25.66
N VAL A 422 15.93 30.22 -24.56
CA VAL A 422 15.30 30.22 -23.24
C VAL A 422 14.95 31.66 -22.86
N PRO A 423 13.90 31.89 -22.04
CA PRO A 423 13.59 33.23 -21.58
C PRO A 423 14.75 33.86 -20.82
N GLY A 424 15.08 35.11 -21.13
CA GLY A 424 16.21 35.81 -20.55
C GLY A 424 16.60 37.08 -21.31
N ASN A 425 17.57 37.79 -20.74
CA ASN A 425 18.17 38.98 -21.35
C ASN A 425 19.47 38.58 -22.05
N TYR A 426 19.59 38.95 -23.32
CA TYR A 426 20.74 38.64 -24.15
C TYR A 426 21.37 39.92 -24.68
N THR A 427 22.70 39.94 -24.80
CA THR A 427 23.41 40.92 -25.60
C THR A 427 23.87 40.23 -26.87
N LEU A 428 23.19 40.54 -27.99
CA LEU A 428 23.51 40.03 -29.30
C LEU A 428 24.52 40.94 -29.97
N THR A 429 25.72 40.41 -30.26
CA THR A 429 26.69 41.08 -31.14
C THR A 429 26.47 40.60 -32.57
N VAL A 430 26.22 41.56 -33.47
CA VAL A 430 26.01 41.34 -34.90
C VAL A 430 27.14 42.01 -35.67
N GLY A 431 27.78 41.28 -36.58
CA GLY A 431 28.77 41.87 -37.47
C GLY A 431 28.81 41.20 -38.84
N ALA A 432 29.34 41.90 -39.82
CA ALA A 432 29.52 41.42 -41.18
C ALA A 432 30.86 41.96 -41.75
N PRO A 433 31.54 41.23 -42.65
CA PRO A 433 32.77 41.71 -43.27
C PRO A 433 32.56 43.06 -43.96
N GLY A 434 33.41 44.05 -43.67
CA GLY A 434 33.31 45.41 -44.23
C GLY A 434 32.29 46.32 -43.54
N TYR A 435 31.68 45.88 -42.42
CA TYR A 435 30.72 46.66 -41.64
C TYR A 435 31.16 46.83 -40.18
N ILE A 436 30.73 47.91 -39.54
CA ILE A 436 30.91 48.15 -38.10
C ILE A 436 29.97 47.20 -37.34
N SER A 437 30.50 46.49 -36.35
CA SER A 437 29.71 45.56 -35.52
C SER A 437 28.83 46.32 -34.53
N GLN A 438 27.64 45.78 -34.23
CA GLN A 438 26.66 46.38 -33.34
C GLN A 438 26.26 45.42 -32.22
N ASN A 439 26.08 45.95 -31.00
CA ASN A 439 25.50 45.21 -29.87
C ASN A 439 24.02 45.59 -29.71
N VAL A 440 23.17 44.59 -29.56
CA VAL A 440 21.72 44.73 -29.41
C VAL A 440 21.27 44.01 -28.14
N ALA A 441 20.61 44.72 -27.24
CA ALA A 441 19.98 44.11 -26.07
C ALA A 441 18.64 43.47 -26.48
N LEU A 442 18.45 42.19 -26.17
CA LEU A 442 17.24 41.43 -26.43
C LEU A 442 16.66 40.91 -25.12
N THR A 443 15.34 41.01 -24.96
CA THR A 443 14.62 40.38 -23.85
C THR A 443 13.67 39.33 -24.43
N VAL A 444 13.99 38.05 -24.27
CA VAL A 444 13.16 36.94 -24.75
C VAL A 444 12.27 36.46 -23.62
N LYS A 445 10.96 36.36 -23.86
CA LYS A 445 9.97 35.84 -22.90
C LYS A 445 9.47 34.45 -23.32
N ASP A 446 8.90 33.69 -22.38
CA ASP A 446 8.32 32.37 -22.70
C ASP A 446 7.15 32.51 -23.67
N LYS A 447 7.13 31.67 -24.72
CA LYS A 447 6.14 31.67 -25.81
C LYS A 447 6.09 32.94 -26.65
N ASP A 448 6.98 33.90 -26.41
CA ASP A 448 7.01 35.15 -27.15
C ASP A 448 7.69 34.95 -28.51
N HIS A 449 7.28 35.74 -29.50
CA HIS A 449 7.93 35.81 -30.81
C HIS A 449 8.48 37.21 -31.00
N LEU A 450 9.77 37.36 -30.70
CA LEU A 450 10.49 38.61 -30.85
C LEU A 450 11.00 38.74 -32.28
N GLN A 451 10.67 39.84 -32.94
CA GLN A 451 11.23 40.18 -34.25
C GLN A 451 12.20 41.36 -34.07
N GLN A 452 13.47 41.16 -34.44
CA GLN A 452 14.51 42.16 -34.32
C GLN A 452 15.12 42.46 -35.70
N ASN A 453 15.18 43.74 -36.05
CA ASN A 453 15.88 44.20 -37.25
C ASN A 453 17.15 44.96 -36.84
N VAL A 454 18.26 44.68 -37.52
CA VAL A 454 19.57 45.30 -37.26
C VAL A 454 20.17 45.80 -38.56
N SER A 455 20.47 47.09 -38.64
CA SER A 455 21.08 47.70 -39.81
C SER A 455 22.54 48.07 -39.52
N LEU A 456 23.49 47.44 -40.21
CA LEU A 456 24.91 47.70 -40.01
C LEU A 456 25.41 48.82 -40.94
N GLN A 457 26.35 49.62 -40.44
CA GLN A 457 26.99 50.69 -41.22
C GLN A 457 28.29 50.19 -41.88
N PRO A 458 28.54 50.50 -43.17
CA PRO A 458 29.77 50.11 -43.84
C PRO A 458 30.97 50.85 -43.24
N LEU A 459 32.13 50.20 -43.23
CA LEU A 459 33.38 50.81 -42.81
C LEU A 459 33.80 51.86 -43.86
N VAL A 460 33.62 53.15 -43.59
CA VAL A 460 34.08 54.21 -44.49
C VAL A 460 35.61 54.24 -44.42
N GLN A 461 36.27 53.84 -45.50
CA GLN A 461 37.73 53.92 -45.60
C GLN A 461 38.10 55.37 -45.98
N ALA A 462 38.68 56.12 -45.04
CA ALA A 462 39.29 57.41 -45.37
C ALA A 462 40.51 57.17 -46.28
N ALA A 463 40.56 57.84 -47.44
CA ALA A 463 41.67 57.74 -48.38
C ALA A 463 42.99 58.19 -47.72
N VAL A 464 43.99 57.31 -47.69
CA VAL A 464 45.35 57.60 -47.24
C VAL A 464 46.11 58.30 -48.39
N PRO A 465 46.78 59.46 -48.18
CA PRO A 465 47.62 60.09 -49.20
C PRO A 465 48.87 59.22 -49.52
N PRO A 466 49.41 59.27 -50.74
CA PRO A 466 50.54 58.43 -51.13
C PRO A 466 51.83 58.90 -50.44
N GLN A 467 52.52 57.97 -49.77
CA GLN A 467 53.81 58.21 -49.15
C GLN A 467 54.95 58.02 -50.18
N PRO A 468 55.97 58.90 -50.23
CA PRO A 468 57.02 58.84 -51.26
C PRO A 468 57.95 57.63 -51.11
N ALA A 469 58.41 57.13 -52.25
CA ALA A 469 59.40 56.06 -52.35
C ALA A 469 60.75 56.45 -51.73
N ALA A 470 61.30 55.55 -50.90
CA ALA A 470 62.67 55.61 -50.39
C ALA A 470 63.53 54.51 -51.05
N PRO A 471 64.85 54.73 -51.22
CA PRO A 471 65.68 54.04 -52.19
C PRO A 471 66.19 52.66 -51.76
N SER A 472 66.51 51.89 -52.80
CA SER A 472 67.14 50.56 -52.81
C SER A 472 68.51 50.52 -52.11
N VAL A 473 68.73 49.49 -51.29
CA VAL A 473 70.07 49.07 -50.83
C VAL A 473 70.25 47.57 -51.10
N ALA A 474 71.43 47.25 -51.64
CA ALA A 474 71.90 45.98 -52.19
C ALA A 474 72.13 44.85 -51.15
N PRO A 475 72.33 43.59 -51.60
CA PRO A 475 72.18 42.38 -50.77
C PRO A 475 73.48 41.89 -50.11
N ILE A 476 73.34 41.26 -48.93
CA ILE A 476 74.41 40.53 -48.20
C ILE A 476 74.14 39.01 -48.30
N PRO A 477 75.17 38.13 -48.40
CA PRO A 477 75.02 36.77 -48.94
C PRO A 477 74.58 35.70 -47.93
N ILE A 478 73.88 34.71 -48.48
CA ILE A 478 73.36 33.50 -47.86
C ILE A 478 74.47 32.44 -47.75
N LYS A 479 74.57 31.75 -46.61
CA LYS A 479 75.24 30.45 -46.48
C LYS A 479 74.23 29.35 -46.09
N PRO A 480 74.47 28.09 -46.51
CA PRO A 480 73.40 27.23 -47.00
C PRO A 480 72.84 26.27 -45.95
N LYS A 481 71.54 26.01 -46.13
CA LYS A 481 70.74 24.96 -45.51
C LYS A 481 71.00 23.64 -46.25
N PRO A 482 71.28 22.51 -45.58
CA PRO A 482 71.15 21.21 -46.22
C PRO A 482 69.69 20.74 -46.14
N VAL A 483 69.19 20.27 -47.28
CA VAL A 483 67.85 19.73 -47.49
C VAL A 483 67.88 18.20 -47.33
N ALA A 484 66.90 17.73 -46.57
CA ALA A 484 66.16 16.45 -46.62
C ALA A 484 66.85 15.15 -47.04
N ALA A 485 66.66 14.14 -46.17
CA ALA A 485 66.43 12.76 -46.57
C ALA A 485 65.10 12.24 -45.98
N LYS A 486 64.44 11.39 -46.78
CA LYS A 486 63.10 10.77 -46.66
C LYS A 486 62.95 9.92 -45.36
N PRO A 487 61.71 9.58 -44.95
CA PRO A 487 61.38 9.13 -43.60
C PRO A 487 61.62 7.63 -43.39
N PRO A 488 62.03 7.18 -42.19
CA PRO A 488 61.88 5.80 -41.80
C PRO A 488 60.44 5.52 -41.37
N ALA A 489 59.99 4.35 -41.77
CA ALA A 489 58.70 3.77 -41.42
C ALA A 489 58.47 3.67 -39.90
N ALA A 490 57.20 3.79 -39.55
CA ALA A 490 56.52 3.34 -38.32
C ALA A 490 57.41 2.65 -37.27
N ALA A 491 57.79 3.39 -36.23
CA ALA A 491 58.22 2.82 -34.97
C ALA A 491 56.99 2.35 -34.17
N ARG A 492 56.79 1.04 -34.23
CA ARG A 492 55.95 0.21 -33.37
C ARG A 492 56.07 0.63 -31.89
N PRO A 493 54.98 0.63 -31.12
CA PRO A 493 54.95 1.15 -29.75
C PRO A 493 55.94 0.43 -28.83
N ALA A 494 56.60 1.20 -27.96
CA ALA A 494 57.40 0.68 -26.86
C ALA A 494 56.56 -0.30 -26.04
N ARG A 495 57.06 -1.53 -25.92
CA ARG A 495 56.48 -2.58 -25.09
C ARG A 495 56.39 -2.05 -23.66
N PRO A 496 55.20 -2.02 -23.05
CA PRO A 496 55.05 -1.62 -21.66
C PRO A 496 55.92 -2.50 -20.77
N ALA A 497 56.58 -1.88 -19.78
CA ALA A 497 57.05 -2.59 -18.61
C ALA A 497 55.89 -3.42 -18.07
N THR A 498 56.10 -4.73 -17.96
CA THR A 498 55.11 -5.70 -17.49
C THR A 498 54.54 -5.21 -16.15
N PRO A 499 53.27 -4.79 -16.08
CA PRO A 499 52.62 -4.61 -14.81
C PRO A 499 52.51 -6.00 -14.20
N ALA A 500 52.90 -6.13 -12.93
CA ALA A 500 52.62 -7.33 -12.16
C ALA A 500 51.15 -7.74 -12.39
N ALA A 501 50.93 -9.01 -12.72
CA ALA A 501 49.62 -9.56 -13.07
C ALA A 501 48.55 -9.12 -12.03
N PRO A 502 47.36 -8.67 -12.46
CA PRO A 502 46.25 -8.46 -11.56
C PRO A 502 45.92 -9.83 -10.94
N ARG A 503 46.06 -9.96 -9.62
CA ARG A 503 45.91 -11.25 -8.92
C ARG A 503 44.48 -11.80 -8.96
N MET A 504 43.50 -11.01 -9.40
CA MET A 504 42.09 -11.37 -9.52
C MET A 504 41.43 -10.58 -10.65
N SER A 505 40.48 -11.20 -11.36
CA SER A 505 39.61 -10.56 -12.36
C SER A 505 38.58 -9.62 -11.71
N ALA A 506 38.02 -8.67 -12.48
CA ALA A 506 37.01 -7.73 -11.98
C ALA A 506 35.74 -8.42 -11.45
N GLU A 507 35.39 -9.58 -12.02
CA GLU A 507 34.27 -10.41 -11.54
C GLU A 507 34.59 -11.07 -10.19
N GLU A 508 35.82 -11.54 -10.00
CA GLU A 508 36.27 -12.10 -8.73
C GLU A 508 36.36 -11.04 -7.63
N VAL A 509 36.81 -9.82 -7.95
CA VAL A 509 36.79 -8.68 -7.00
C VAL A 509 35.36 -8.35 -6.58
N THR A 510 34.41 -8.37 -7.53
CA THR A 510 32.98 -8.13 -7.25
C THR A 510 32.39 -9.24 -6.39
N ALA A 511 32.72 -10.50 -6.65
CA ALA A 511 32.28 -11.64 -5.84
C ALA A 511 32.86 -11.59 -4.42
N LEU A 512 34.14 -11.23 -4.28
CA LEU A 512 34.81 -11.10 -2.98
C LEU A 512 34.23 -9.94 -2.17
N TYR A 513 33.91 -8.81 -2.82
CA TYR A 513 33.21 -7.69 -2.18
C TYR A 513 31.82 -8.10 -1.69
N LYS A 514 31.02 -8.81 -2.50
CA LYS A 514 29.70 -9.31 -2.08
C LYS A 514 29.81 -10.26 -0.88
N LYS A 515 30.82 -11.14 -0.87
CA LYS A 515 31.12 -12.02 0.26
C LYS A 515 31.46 -11.24 1.53
N GLY A 516 32.29 -10.19 1.42
CA GLY A 516 32.63 -9.33 2.56
C GLY A 516 31.41 -8.60 3.14
N VAL A 517 30.50 -8.12 2.28
CA VAL A 517 29.24 -7.50 2.71
C VAL A 517 28.35 -8.52 3.42
N GLN A 518 28.24 -9.74 2.90
CA GLN A 518 27.46 -10.80 3.55
C GLN A 518 28.00 -11.17 4.94
N GLN A 519 29.33 -11.30 5.08
CA GLN A 519 29.97 -11.53 6.38
C GLN A 519 29.73 -10.38 7.36
N PHE A 520 29.75 -9.13 6.88
CA PHE A 520 29.41 -7.97 7.71
C PHE A 520 27.96 -8.00 8.19
N MET A 521 27.02 -8.40 7.33
CA MET A 521 25.59 -8.50 7.67
C MET A 521 25.30 -9.67 8.63
N ASN A 522 26.08 -10.74 8.57
CA ASN A 522 26.01 -11.88 9.49
C ASN A 522 26.76 -11.63 10.82
N GLU A 523 27.24 -10.40 11.06
CA GLU A 523 28.01 -10.00 12.25
C GLU A 523 29.38 -10.72 12.41
N GLU A 524 29.88 -11.35 11.36
CA GLU A 524 31.19 -12.01 11.31
C GLU A 524 32.32 -10.99 11.04
N TYR A 525 32.46 -9.98 11.91
CA TYR A 525 33.29 -8.80 11.63
C TYR A 525 34.78 -9.12 11.45
N SER A 526 35.32 -10.15 12.11
CA SER A 526 36.72 -10.57 11.95
C SER A 526 37.00 -11.18 10.57
N ALA A 527 36.03 -11.92 10.02
CA ALA A 527 36.10 -12.50 8.68
C ALA A 527 35.88 -11.40 7.62
N ALA A 528 34.91 -10.52 7.84
CA ALA A 528 34.64 -9.39 6.96
C ALA A 528 35.86 -8.46 6.82
N GLU A 529 36.60 -8.18 7.90
CA GLU A 529 37.80 -7.32 7.83
C GLU A 529 38.88 -7.92 6.93
N LYS A 530 39.09 -9.24 7.00
CA LYS A 530 40.04 -9.96 6.13
C LYS A 530 39.60 -9.89 4.66
N THR A 531 38.33 -10.14 4.40
CA THR A 531 37.78 -10.13 3.04
C THR A 531 37.85 -8.74 2.40
N PHE A 532 37.52 -7.66 3.14
CA PHE A 532 37.65 -6.30 2.59
C PHE A 532 39.10 -5.86 2.36
N LYS A 533 40.06 -6.35 3.14
CA LYS A 533 41.49 -6.14 2.85
C LYS A 533 41.89 -6.82 1.54
N GLN A 534 41.45 -8.05 1.30
CA GLN A 534 41.70 -8.76 0.04
C GLN A 534 41.08 -8.03 -1.16
N VAL A 535 39.89 -7.45 -1.02
CA VAL A 535 39.30 -6.59 -2.07
C VAL A 535 40.19 -5.39 -2.36
N LEU A 536 40.72 -4.71 -1.34
CA LEU A 536 41.56 -3.52 -1.50
C LEU A 536 43.00 -3.82 -1.94
N GLU A 537 43.48 -5.05 -1.71
CA GLU A 537 44.74 -5.54 -2.29
C GLU A 537 44.61 -5.81 -3.80
N ALA A 538 43.42 -6.25 -4.25
CA ALA A 538 43.12 -6.47 -5.66
C ALA A 538 42.69 -5.19 -6.41
N ASP A 539 41.93 -4.30 -5.75
CA ASP A 539 41.51 -2.99 -6.26
C ASP A 539 41.63 -1.92 -5.14
N PRO A 540 42.79 -1.24 -5.04
CA PRO A 540 43.00 -0.17 -4.07
C PRO A 540 42.03 1.02 -4.21
N GLY A 541 41.38 1.17 -5.37
CA GLY A 541 40.43 2.24 -5.68
C GLY A 541 38.98 1.94 -5.28
N HIS A 542 38.69 0.73 -4.76
CA HIS A 542 37.32 0.29 -4.50
C HIS A 542 36.66 1.05 -3.32
N ALA A 543 36.04 2.20 -3.63
CA ALA A 543 35.49 3.15 -2.64
C ALA A 543 34.57 2.51 -1.60
N LYS A 544 33.69 1.60 -2.03
CA LYS A 544 32.74 0.92 -1.12
C LYS A 544 33.44 -0.06 -0.17
N ALA A 545 34.51 -0.72 -0.60
CA ALA A 545 35.23 -1.68 0.25
C ALA A 545 35.99 -0.95 1.36
N LYS A 546 36.54 0.22 1.04
CA LYS A 546 37.17 1.12 2.02
C LYS A 546 36.18 1.61 3.09
N GLU A 547 34.97 1.97 2.68
CA GLU A 547 33.90 2.37 3.60
C GLU A 547 33.48 1.23 4.53
N TYR A 548 33.21 0.04 3.98
CA TYR A 548 32.83 -1.12 4.77
C TYR A 548 33.95 -1.61 5.69
N LEU A 549 35.22 -1.51 5.28
CA LEU A 549 36.36 -1.81 6.16
C LEU A 549 36.41 -0.87 7.37
N GLY A 550 36.10 0.43 7.18
CA GLY A 550 35.96 1.39 8.27
C GLY A 550 34.87 0.98 9.26
N LYS A 551 33.66 0.71 8.75
CA LYS A 551 32.52 0.24 9.56
C LYS A 551 32.82 -1.05 10.32
N THR A 552 33.52 -1.99 9.68
CA THR A 552 33.90 -3.28 10.27
C THR A 552 34.87 -3.09 11.44
N ARG A 553 35.86 -2.21 11.31
CA ARG A 553 36.81 -1.90 12.37
C ARG A 553 36.16 -1.20 13.56
N ASP A 554 35.20 -0.32 13.32
CA ASP A 554 34.45 0.34 14.39
C ASP A 554 33.61 -0.66 15.19
N ARG A 555 33.01 -1.66 14.52
CA ARG A 555 32.28 -2.76 15.18
C ARG A 555 33.22 -3.67 15.98
N LEU A 556 34.38 -4.02 15.43
CA LEU A 556 35.39 -4.82 16.14
C LEU A 556 35.93 -4.12 17.40
N LYS A 557 36.10 -2.79 17.37
CA LYS A 557 36.51 -2.02 18.56
C LYS A 557 35.43 -2.07 19.66
N LYS A 558 34.15 -1.95 19.28
CA LYS A 558 33.02 -2.02 20.22
C LYS A 558 32.76 -3.42 20.79
N SER A 559 33.28 -4.47 20.17
CA SER A 559 33.15 -5.85 20.64
C SER A 559 34.29 -6.28 21.59
N LYS A 560 35.36 -5.47 21.72
CA LYS A 560 36.55 -5.76 22.53
C LYS A 560 36.69 -4.88 23.76
N GLY A 561 35.80 -3.89 23.93
CA GLY A 561 35.62 -3.12 25.15
C GLY A 561 34.24 -3.41 25.71
#